data_AF-A0A3R9VIA4-F1
#
_entry.id   AF-A0A3R9VIA4-F1
#
_cell.length_a   1.000
_cell.length_b   1.000
_cell.length_c   1.000
_cell.angle_alpha   90.00
_cell.angle_beta   90.00
_cell.angle_gamma   90.00
#
_symmetry.space_group_name_H-M   'P 1'
#
loop_
_entity.id
_entity.type
_entity.pdbx_description
1 polymer ?
#
loop_
_entity_poly.entity_id
_entity_poly.type
_entity_poly.pdbx_seq_one_letter_code
_entity_poly.pdbx_strand_id
1 'polypeptide(L)'
;MATTTGRAQAGLPRPASIRLPGIVLGVGLGGFVDGILLHQLLQWHHMLTSTNHDRIGVKYYDPRTVSGLEMNTLWDGVFHTVCWIAVLLGLAVLYSRVTHNRRAVWTSPVLWGWMLTGWGLFNLVEGLLDHQILGIHHVHGGPHQAWWDAGFLVLGGLFLAGGHLLRRGGR
;
A
#
# COMPACT_ATOMS: atom_id res chain seq x y z
N MET A 1 -26.04 1.48 59.61
CA MET A 1 -24.91 1.57 58.66
C MET A 1 -25.30 0.82 57.41
N ALA A 2 -25.68 1.53 56.34
CA ALA A 2 -25.96 0.93 55.03
C ALA A 2 -24.68 1.00 54.19
N THR A 3 -24.01 -0.13 54.01
CA THR A 3 -22.88 -0.30 53.11
C THR A 3 -23.39 -0.33 51.67
N THR A 4 -23.24 0.79 50.96
CA THR A 4 -23.34 0.85 49.50
C THR A 4 -22.12 0.19 48.89
N THR A 5 -22.26 -1.06 48.46
CA THR A 5 -21.27 -1.74 47.63
C THR A 5 -21.22 -1.07 46.26
N GLY A 6 -20.15 -0.31 46.02
CA GLY A 6 -19.83 0.28 44.73
C GLY A 6 -19.74 -0.81 43.67
N ARG A 7 -20.72 -0.85 42.77
CA ARG A 7 -20.70 -1.70 41.59
C ARG A 7 -19.57 -1.19 40.69
N ALA A 8 -18.42 -1.85 40.74
CA ALA A 8 -17.34 -1.62 39.79
C ALA A 8 -17.92 -1.77 38.38
N GLN A 9 -18.07 -0.66 37.66
CA GLN A 9 -18.29 -0.70 36.21
C GLN A 9 -17.03 -1.33 35.61
N ALA A 10 -17.06 -2.64 35.38
CA ALA A 10 -16.12 -3.31 34.50
C ALA A 10 -16.19 -2.56 33.17
N GLY A 11 -15.13 -1.81 32.84
CA GLY A 11 -15.09 -0.98 31.65
C GLY A 11 -15.41 -1.83 30.43
N LEU A 12 -16.43 -1.44 29.66
CA LEU A 12 -16.78 -2.12 28.41
C LEU A 12 -15.52 -2.23 27.53
N PRO A 13 -15.26 -3.40 26.90
CA PRO A 13 -14.12 -3.56 26.01
C PRO A 13 -14.10 -2.45 24.96
N ARG A 14 -12.97 -1.75 24.82
CA ARG A 14 -12.84 -0.73 23.77
C ARG A 14 -13.04 -1.40 22.40
N PRO A 15 -13.76 -0.75 21.48
CA PRO A 15 -13.91 -1.27 20.12
C PRO A 15 -12.54 -1.56 19.49
N ALA A 16 -12.42 -2.73 18.84
CA ALA A 16 -11.20 -3.09 18.15
C ALA A 16 -10.89 -2.10 17.02
N SER A 17 -9.64 -1.63 16.93
CA SER A 17 -9.26 -0.61 15.96
C SER A 17 -9.24 -1.13 14.52
N ILE A 18 -9.84 -0.39 13.59
CA ILE A 18 -9.79 -0.67 12.14
C ILE A 18 -8.56 -0.06 11.44
N ARG A 19 -7.63 0.54 12.19
CA ARG A 19 -6.43 1.19 11.63
C ARG A 19 -5.54 0.22 10.88
N LEU A 20 -5.13 -0.87 11.54
CA LEU A 20 -4.24 -1.87 10.94
C LEU A 20 -4.82 -2.50 9.68
N PRO A 21 -6.05 -3.08 9.70
CA PRO A 21 -6.61 -3.67 8.50
C PRO A 21 -6.79 -2.64 7.38
N GLY A 22 -7.18 -1.40 7.70
CA GLY A 22 -7.27 -0.33 6.70
C GLY A 22 -5.93 -0.02 6.03
N ILE A 23 -4.84 0.15 6.80
CA ILE A 23 -3.50 0.39 6.25
C ILE A 23 -3.05 -0.78 5.38
N VAL A 24 -3.19 -2.01 5.87
CA VAL A 24 -2.74 -3.22 5.14
C VAL A 24 -3.52 -3.40 3.83
N LEU A 25 -4.84 -3.18 3.84
CA LEU A 25 -5.65 -3.13 2.62
C LEU A 25 -5.17 -2.06 1.66
N GLY A 26 -4.87 -0.86 2.18
CA GLY A 26 -4.36 0.25 1.40
C GLY A 26 -3.05 -0.05 0.68
N VAL A 27 -2.10 -0.66 1.39
CA VAL A 27 -0.81 -1.10 0.81
C VAL A 27 -1.04 -2.10 -0.32
N GLY A 28 -1.82 -3.15 -0.06
CA GLY A 28 -2.08 -4.19 -1.06
C GLY A 28 -2.82 -3.67 -2.29
N LEU A 29 -3.85 -2.84 -2.10
CA LEU A 29 -4.58 -2.24 -3.22
C LEU A 29 -3.74 -1.23 -3.99
N GLY A 30 -2.92 -0.43 -3.31
CA GLY A 30 -2.01 0.50 -3.97
C GLY A 30 -1.00 -0.23 -4.85
N GLY A 31 -0.39 -1.30 -4.33
CA GLY A 31 0.52 -2.14 -5.11
C GLY A 31 -0.17 -2.86 -6.27
N PHE A 32 -1.43 -3.31 -6.11
CA PHE A 32 -2.20 -3.84 -7.24
C PHE A 32 -2.43 -2.81 -8.34
N VAL A 33 -2.81 -1.57 -7.96
CA VAL A 33 -3.05 -0.52 -8.95
C VAL A 33 -1.75 -0.18 -9.68
N ASP A 34 -0.63 -0.11 -8.96
CA ASP A 34 0.69 0.07 -9.55
C ASP A 34 1.06 -1.05 -10.53
N GLY A 35 1.00 -2.31 -10.07
CA GLY A 35 1.37 -3.45 -10.89
C GLY A 35 0.44 -3.69 -12.09
N ILE A 36 -0.87 -3.47 -11.95
CA ILE A 36 -1.80 -3.63 -13.07
C ILE A 36 -1.69 -2.45 -14.03
N LEU A 37 -1.80 -1.22 -13.52
CA LEU A 37 -1.85 -0.06 -14.40
C LEU A 37 -0.47 0.25 -15.00
N LEU A 38 0.57 0.34 -14.17
CA LEU A 38 1.87 0.82 -14.61
C LEU A 38 2.73 -0.31 -15.20
N HIS A 39 2.71 -1.52 -14.62
CA HIS A 39 3.50 -2.63 -15.18
C HIS A 39 2.83 -3.34 -16.35
N GLN A 40 1.52 -3.59 -16.28
CA GLN A 40 0.87 -4.48 -17.25
C GLN A 40 0.13 -3.74 -18.36
N LEU A 41 -0.70 -2.74 -18.01
CA LEU A 41 -1.48 -2.00 -19.01
C LEU A 41 -0.64 -0.96 -19.75
N LEU A 42 0.09 -0.13 -19.01
CA LEU A 42 0.91 0.94 -19.57
C LEU A 42 2.33 0.47 -19.91
N GLN A 43 2.82 -0.56 -19.21
CA GLN A 43 4.17 -1.12 -19.40
C GLN A 43 5.26 -0.04 -19.30
N TRP A 44 5.08 0.91 -18.39
CA TRP A 44 6.02 2.00 -18.17
C TRP A 44 7.29 1.53 -17.47
N HIS A 45 7.12 0.57 -16.55
CA HIS A 45 8.17 -0.04 -15.78
C HIS A 45 7.68 -1.40 -15.24
N HIS A 46 8.62 -2.27 -14.88
CA HIS A 46 8.42 -3.55 -14.22
C HIS A 46 9.47 -3.70 -13.11
N MET A 47 9.33 -4.69 -12.24
CA MET A 47 10.17 -4.88 -11.04
C MET A 47 11.69 -4.69 -11.28
N LEU A 48 12.23 -5.17 -12.41
CA LEU A 48 13.67 -5.11 -12.70
C LEU A 48 14.04 -4.23 -13.90
N THR A 49 13.14 -3.34 -14.34
CA THR A 49 13.31 -2.56 -15.58
C THR A 49 14.50 -1.60 -15.55
N SER A 50 14.93 -1.16 -14.37
CA SER A 50 16.00 -0.15 -14.23
C SER A 50 17.34 -0.69 -13.70
N THR A 51 17.52 -2.01 -13.71
CA THR A 51 18.74 -2.68 -13.20
C THR A 51 20.02 -2.35 -13.99
N ASN A 52 19.96 -1.58 -15.08
CA ASN A 52 21.14 -1.08 -15.79
C ASN A 52 21.93 -0.03 -14.99
N HIS A 53 21.32 0.60 -13.99
CA HIS A 53 21.93 1.64 -13.16
C HIS A 53 21.67 1.45 -11.67
N ASP A 54 21.38 0.21 -11.24
CA ASP A 54 21.13 -0.06 -9.83
C ASP A 54 22.39 0.05 -8.97
N ARG A 55 22.19 0.12 -7.65
CA ARG A 55 23.26 0.33 -6.66
C ARG A 55 23.63 -0.93 -5.88
N ILE A 56 23.11 -2.10 -6.27
CA ILE A 56 23.26 -3.37 -5.54
C ILE A 56 23.80 -4.52 -6.41
N GLY A 57 24.08 -4.27 -7.69
CA GLY A 57 24.67 -5.22 -8.62
C GLY A 57 23.68 -6.27 -9.12
N VAL A 58 22.40 -5.94 -9.29
CA VAL A 58 21.46 -6.87 -9.91
C VAL A 58 21.86 -7.09 -11.37
N LYS A 59 21.73 -8.32 -11.86
CA LYS A 59 21.93 -8.59 -13.28
C LYS A 59 20.90 -7.78 -14.08
N TYR A 60 21.38 -7.02 -15.07
CA TYR A 60 20.49 -6.33 -16.00
C TYR A 60 19.77 -7.30 -16.94
N TYR A 61 18.46 -7.11 -17.07
CA TYR A 61 17.60 -7.81 -18.01
C TYR A 61 16.91 -6.79 -18.92
N ASP A 62 17.24 -6.81 -20.22
CA ASP A 62 16.66 -5.85 -21.16
C ASP A 62 15.15 -6.10 -21.33
N PRO A 63 14.28 -5.15 -20.91
CA PRO A 63 12.83 -5.29 -20.98
C PRO A 63 12.29 -5.33 -22.42
N ARG A 64 13.13 -5.10 -23.43
CA ARG A 64 12.77 -5.20 -24.86
C ARG A 64 13.06 -6.56 -25.48
N THR A 65 13.56 -7.51 -24.69
CA THR A 65 13.84 -8.88 -25.11
C THR A 65 12.85 -9.85 -24.48
N VAL A 66 12.60 -11.00 -25.13
CA VAL A 66 11.69 -12.03 -24.59
C VAL A 66 12.14 -12.50 -23.21
N SER A 67 13.44 -12.81 -23.03
CA SER A 67 13.96 -13.27 -21.75
C SER A 67 13.88 -12.20 -20.65
N GLY A 68 14.06 -10.92 -21.00
CA GLY A 68 13.87 -9.83 -20.05
C GLY A 68 12.41 -9.60 -19.68
N LEU A 69 11.47 -9.74 -20.62
CA LEU A 69 10.03 -9.71 -20.35
C LEU A 69 9.59 -10.89 -19.48
N GLU A 70 10.08 -12.10 -19.72
CA GLU A 70 9.80 -13.28 -18.88
C GLU A 70 10.29 -13.06 -17.43
N MET A 71 11.50 -12.51 -17.27
CA MET A 71 12.05 -12.19 -15.96
C MET A 71 11.24 -11.12 -15.23
N ASN A 72 10.90 -10.03 -15.92
CA ASN A 72 10.08 -8.97 -15.35
C ASN A 72 8.67 -9.46 -15.01
N THR A 73 8.04 -10.26 -15.89
CA THR A 73 6.74 -10.89 -15.63
C THR A 73 6.77 -11.77 -14.37
N LEU A 74 7.85 -12.54 -14.18
CA LEU A 74 8.02 -13.35 -12.97
C LEU A 74 8.05 -12.46 -11.71
N TRP A 75 8.87 -11.41 -11.70
CA TRP A 75 9.01 -10.54 -10.54
C TRP A 75 7.77 -9.69 -10.29
N ASP A 76 7.08 -9.23 -11.33
CA ASP A 76 5.77 -8.60 -11.20
C ASP A 76 4.75 -9.58 -10.60
N GLY A 77 4.82 -10.87 -10.94
CA GLY A 77 3.99 -11.92 -10.33
C GLY A 77 4.30 -12.13 -8.84
N VAL A 78 5.58 -12.10 -8.45
CA VAL A 78 6.00 -12.13 -7.04
C VAL A 78 5.47 -10.91 -6.30
N PHE A 79 5.63 -9.71 -6.87
CA PHE A 79 5.11 -8.47 -6.33
C PHE A 79 3.59 -8.51 -6.13
N HIS A 80 2.84 -8.95 -7.14
CA HIS A 80 1.39 -9.14 -7.06
C HIS A 80 1.00 -10.17 -6.00
N THR A 81 1.78 -11.22 -5.80
CA THR A 81 1.53 -12.21 -4.74
C THR A 81 1.64 -11.57 -3.36
N VAL A 82 2.64 -10.71 -3.13
CA VAL A 82 2.76 -9.96 -1.87
C VAL A 82 1.57 -9.01 -1.69
N CYS A 83 1.18 -8.29 -2.74
CA CYS A 83 0.01 -7.41 -2.72
C CYS A 83 -1.29 -8.18 -2.40
N TRP A 84 -1.46 -9.35 -3.02
CA TRP A 84 -2.59 -10.25 -2.81
C TRP A 84 -2.67 -10.74 -1.36
N ILE A 85 -1.55 -11.21 -0.80
CA ILE A 85 -1.46 -11.62 0.60
C ILE A 85 -1.79 -10.44 1.52
N ALA A 86 -1.28 -9.24 1.25
CA ALA A 86 -1.62 -8.05 2.02
C ALA A 86 -3.13 -7.78 2.00
N VAL A 87 -3.78 -7.81 0.84
CA VAL A 87 -5.25 -7.65 0.76
C VAL A 87 -5.97 -8.74 1.57
N LEU A 88 -5.59 -10.01 1.43
CA LEU A 88 -6.20 -11.11 2.18
C LEU A 88 -6.06 -10.93 3.70
N LEU A 89 -4.86 -10.57 4.18
CA LEU A 89 -4.60 -10.32 5.59
C LEU A 89 -5.38 -9.10 6.11
N GLY A 90 -5.43 -8.03 5.31
CA GLY A 90 -6.21 -6.84 5.61
C GLY A 90 -7.70 -7.16 5.77
N LEU A 91 -8.27 -7.93 4.85
CA LEU A 91 -9.65 -8.41 4.92
C LEU A 91 -9.88 -9.34 6.12
N ALA A 92 -8.99 -10.30 6.36
CA ALA A 92 -9.11 -11.25 7.47
C ALA A 92 -9.10 -10.54 8.83
N VAL A 93 -8.18 -9.59 9.04
CA VAL A 93 -8.10 -8.80 10.27
C VAL A 93 -9.29 -7.83 10.39
N LEU A 94 -9.77 -7.26 9.28
CA LEU A 94 -10.98 -6.43 9.31
C LEU A 94 -12.20 -7.27 9.74
N TYR A 95 -12.36 -8.43 9.12
CA TYR A 95 -13.44 -9.36 9.39
C TYR A 95 -13.43 -9.85 10.85
N SER A 96 -12.25 -10.14 11.40
CA SER A 96 -12.12 -10.58 12.79
C SER A 96 -12.45 -9.49 13.81
N ARG A 97 -12.27 -8.20 13.44
CA ARG A 97 -12.49 -7.06 14.33
C ARG A 97 -13.89 -6.46 14.23
N VAL A 98 -14.54 -6.55 13.07
CA VAL A 98 -15.87 -5.98 12.82
C VAL A 98 -16.95 -7.04 12.98
N THR A 99 -17.43 -7.20 14.22
CA THR A 99 -18.43 -8.22 14.59
C THR A 99 -19.88 -7.74 14.44
N HIS A 100 -20.11 -6.43 14.45
CA HIS A 100 -21.44 -5.80 14.35
C HIS A 100 -21.45 -4.74 13.25
N ASN A 101 -22.62 -4.45 12.68
CA ASN A 101 -22.81 -3.41 11.66
C ASN A 101 -21.81 -3.49 10.48
N ARG A 102 -21.50 -4.71 10.04
CA ARG A 102 -20.46 -4.99 9.03
C ARG A 102 -20.59 -4.18 7.74
N ARG A 103 -21.81 -3.84 7.32
CA ARG A 103 -22.02 -3.01 6.12
C ARG A 103 -21.61 -1.55 6.33
N ALA A 104 -21.81 -1.01 7.53
CA ALA A 104 -21.52 0.39 7.85
C ALA A 104 -20.01 0.70 7.86
N VAL A 105 -19.14 -0.31 8.04
CA VAL A 105 -17.68 -0.09 8.00
C VAL A 105 -17.22 0.33 6.61
N TRP A 106 -17.86 -0.19 5.56
CA TRP A 106 -17.52 0.11 4.16
C TRP A 106 -17.98 1.48 3.71
N THR A 107 -18.96 2.07 4.39
CA THR A 107 -19.37 3.47 4.17
C THR A 107 -18.64 4.43 5.11
N SER A 108 -17.76 3.94 5.98
CA SER A 108 -17.05 4.79 6.94
C SER A 108 -15.87 5.51 6.28
N PRO A 109 -15.82 6.85 6.31
CA PRO A 109 -14.64 7.58 5.82
C PRO A 109 -13.39 7.27 6.63
N VAL A 110 -13.52 6.73 7.85
CA VAL A 110 -12.38 6.31 8.67
C VAL A 110 -11.65 5.11 8.05
N LEU A 111 -12.39 4.11 7.54
CA LEU A 111 -11.78 2.95 6.88
C LEU A 111 -11.04 3.39 5.61
N TRP A 112 -11.73 4.12 4.73
CA TRP A 112 -11.16 4.63 3.50
C TRP A 112 -9.96 5.55 3.72
N GLY A 113 -9.99 6.37 4.77
CA GLY A 113 -8.85 7.20 5.13
C GLY A 113 -7.64 6.38 5.61
N TRP A 114 -7.84 5.25 6.30
CA TRP A 114 -6.73 4.32 6.60
C TRP A 114 -6.23 3.58 5.37
N MET A 115 -7.10 3.20 4.44
CA MET A 115 -6.71 2.61 3.15
C MET A 115 -5.90 3.59 2.30
N LEU A 116 -6.34 4.84 2.20
CA LEU A 116 -5.60 5.87 1.47
C LEU A 116 -4.23 6.15 2.10
N THR A 117 -4.14 6.14 3.44
CA THR A 117 -2.84 6.19 4.13
C THR A 117 -1.97 4.97 3.85
N GLY A 118 -2.54 3.76 3.82
CA GLY A 118 -1.79 2.56 3.44
C GLY A 118 -1.21 2.64 2.03
N TRP A 119 -2.00 3.12 1.07
CA TRP A 119 -1.52 3.37 -0.29
C TRP A 119 -0.41 4.42 -0.30
N GLY A 120 -0.60 5.56 0.37
CA GLY A 120 0.43 6.58 0.48
C GLY A 120 1.75 6.06 1.08
N LEU A 121 1.66 5.19 2.08
CA LEU A 121 2.84 4.52 2.66
C LEU A 121 3.51 3.57 1.65
N PHE A 122 2.73 2.81 0.87
CA PHE A 122 3.26 1.98 -0.20
C PHE A 122 4.09 2.82 -1.19
N ASN A 123 3.51 3.89 -1.75
CA ASN A 123 4.21 4.76 -2.70
C ASN A 123 5.50 5.36 -2.14
N LEU A 124 5.48 5.77 -0.86
CA LEU A 124 6.67 6.39 -0.25
C LEU A 124 7.76 5.36 0.05
N VAL A 125 7.39 4.18 0.52
CA VAL A 125 8.37 3.12 0.85
C VAL A 125 8.98 2.56 -0.43
N GLU A 126 8.14 2.17 -1.39
CA GLU A 126 8.57 1.68 -2.70
C GLU A 126 9.40 2.76 -3.42
N GLY A 127 8.87 3.98 -3.55
CA GLY A 127 9.59 5.04 -4.24
C GLY A 127 10.91 5.45 -3.59
N LEU A 128 11.02 5.38 -2.27
CA LEU A 128 12.29 5.70 -1.58
C LEU A 128 13.29 4.54 -1.68
N LEU A 129 12.83 3.31 -1.44
CA LEU A 129 13.71 2.14 -1.44
C LEU A 129 14.08 1.77 -2.87
N ASP A 130 13.11 1.47 -3.73
CA ASP A 130 13.33 0.82 -5.01
C ASP A 130 13.75 1.82 -6.11
N HIS A 131 13.24 3.05 -6.08
CA HIS A 131 13.69 4.09 -7.04
C HIS A 131 14.94 4.83 -6.55
N GLN A 132 14.94 5.37 -5.32
CA GLN A 132 16.02 6.27 -4.90
C GLN A 132 17.23 5.55 -4.31
N ILE A 133 17.03 4.56 -3.43
CA ILE A 133 18.14 3.87 -2.75
C ILE A 133 18.70 2.76 -3.63
N LEU A 134 17.86 1.86 -4.13
CA LEU A 134 18.28 0.70 -4.92
C LEU A 134 18.45 1.07 -6.40
N GLY A 135 17.55 1.89 -6.96
CA GLY A 135 17.60 2.29 -8.37
C GLY A 135 17.18 1.19 -9.34
N ILE A 136 16.38 0.22 -8.88
CA ILE A 136 15.99 -0.96 -9.66
C ILE A 136 14.67 -0.78 -10.42
N HIS A 137 13.84 0.19 -10.03
CA HIS A 137 12.41 0.19 -10.38
C HIS A 137 11.80 1.54 -10.83
N HIS A 138 12.57 2.50 -11.32
CA HIS A 138 12.04 3.85 -11.60
C HIS A 138 10.70 3.90 -12.37
N VAL A 139 9.83 4.84 -11.98
CA VAL A 139 8.42 4.95 -12.44
C VAL A 139 8.28 5.06 -13.96
N HIS A 140 9.25 5.70 -14.61
CA HIS A 140 9.29 5.74 -16.07
C HIS A 140 10.74 5.89 -16.51
N GLY A 141 11.22 4.93 -17.31
CA GLY A 141 12.58 4.98 -17.84
C GLY A 141 12.79 6.12 -18.84
N GLY A 142 14.04 6.55 -19.00
CA GLY A 142 14.44 7.55 -20.00
C GLY A 142 14.56 8.98 -19.44
N PRO A 143 14.42 10.02 -20.30
CA PRO A 143 14.58 11.41 -19.88
C PRO A 143 13.62 11.78 -18.73
N HIS A 144 14.11 12.59 -17.79
CA HIS A 144 13.32 13.12 -16.67
C HIS A 144 12.84 12.09 -15.64
N GLN A 145 13.42 10.89 -15.59
CA GLN A 145 13.13 9.84 -14.61
C GLN A 145 13.00 10.34 -13.15
N ALA A 146 13.94 11.20 -12.72
CA ALA A 146 13.90 11.78 -11.36
C ALA A 146 12.63 12.60 -11.07
N TRP A 147 12.04 13.24 -12.08
CA TRP A 147 10.78 13.98 -11.94
C TRP A 147 9.58 13.05 -11.83
N TRP A 148 9.59 11.91 -12.54
CA TRP A 148 8.56 10.88 -12.41
C TRP A 148 8.58 10.26 -11.01
N ASP A 149 9.77 9.91 -10.50
CA ASP A 149 9.91 9.39 -9.15
C ASP A 149 9.49 10.41 -8.09
N ALA A 150 9.88 11.69 -8.27
CA ALA A 150 9.46 12.76 -7.38
C ALA A 150 7.93 12.95 -7.37
N GLY A 151 7.30 12.89 -8.55
CA GLY A 151 5.84 12.93 -8.67
C GLY A 151 5.16 11.78 -7.93
N PHE A 152 5.72 10.58 -8.00
CA PHE A 152 5.21 9.41 -7.28
C PHE A 152 5.32 9.55 -5.76
N LEU A 153 6.44 10.08 -5.26
CA LEU A 153 6.61 10.41 -3.84
C LEU A 153 5.65 11.51 -3.37
N VAL A 154 5.48 12.57 -4.17
CA VAL A 154 4.51 13.65 -3.88
C VAL A 154 3.10 13.09 -3.81
N LEU A 155 2.71 12.22 -4.74
CA LEU A 155 1.41 11.55 -4.72
C LEU A 155 1.22 10.71 -3.45
N GLY A 156 2.26 9.97 -3.03
CA GLY A 156 2.25 9.24 -1.76
C GLY A 156 2.00 10.17 -0.54
N GLY A 157 2.68 11.32 -0.49
CA GLY A 157 2.45 12.35 0.51
C GLY A 157 1.03 12.93 0.50
N LEU A 158 0.47 13.18 -0.69
CA LEU A 158 -0.91 13.63 -0.85
C LEU A 158 -1.91 12.58 -0.35
N PHE A 159 -1.67 11.30 -0.58
CA PHE A 159 -2.51 10.21 -0.04
C PHE A 159 -2.41 10.11 1.49
N LEU A 160 -1.25 10.33 2.09
CA LEU A 160 -1.15 10.44 3.55
C LEU A 160 -1.98 11.60 4.11
N ALA A 161 -1.85 12.79 3.50
CA ALA A 161 -2.58 13.99 3.91
C ALA A 161 -4.09 13.83 3.71
N GLY A 162 -4.51 13.39 2.52
CA GLY A 162 -5.92 13.11 2.19
C GLY A 162 -6.51 12.04 3.09
N GLY A 163 -5.78 10.96 3.37
CA GLY A 163 -6.21 9.91 4.28
C GLY A 163 -6.40 10.42 5.72
N HIS A 164 -5.53 11.33 6.18
CA HIS A 164 -5.66 11.97 7.48
C HIS A 164 -6.88 12.90 7.56
N LEU A 165 -7.10 13.73 6.55
CA LEU A 165 -8.26 14.62 6.47
C LEU A 165 -9.58 13.84 6.41
N LEU A 166 -9.63 12.77 5.60
CA LEU A 166 -10.81 11.93 5.45
C LEU A 166 -11.21 11.26 6.78
N ARG A 167 -10.22 10.79 7.56
CA ARG A 167 -10.48 10.23 8.90
C ARG A 167 -11.02 11.26 9.90
N ARG A 168 -10.67 12.53 9.76
CA ARG A 168 -11.14 13.59 10.67
C ARG A 168 -12.62 13.90 10.47
N GLY A 169 -13.12 13.82 9.24
CA GLY A 169 -14.54 14.03 8.93
C GLY A 169 -15.48 12.89 9.36
N GLY A 170 -14.94 11.75 9.80
CA GLY A 170 -15.69 10.59 10.27
C GLY A 170 -15.70 10.38 11.78
N ARG A 171 -15.11 11.30 12.54
CA ARG A 171 -15.18 11.33 14.01
C ARG A 171 -16.32 12.24 14.44
#